data_AF-A0AAE1Z8X2-F1
#
_entry.id   AF-A0AAE1Z8X2-F1
#
_cell.length_a   1.000
_cell.length_b   1.000
_cell.length_c   1.000
_cell.angle_alpha   90.00
_cell.angle_beta   90.00
_cell.angle_gamma   90.00
#
_symmetry.space_group_name_H-M   'P 1'
#
loop_
_entity.id
_entity.type
_entity.pdbx_description
1 polymer ?
#
loop_
_entity_poly.entity_id
_entity_poly.type
_entity_poly.pdbx_seq_one_letter_code
_entity_poly.pdbx_strand_id
1 'polypeptide(L)'
;MFIIQLIVLTICTMILSHSAVTDDKSELQIDRNEIECDICMGVMSLGKLFLVSPIMDKIKKKLIEGMCTLPLIVTQRCIHWGKHQIDQMVFRLLKQQSSQLCMYASFCLNDTSLRLDD
;
A
#
# COMPACT_ATOMS: atom_id res chain seq x y z
N MET A 1 -9.39 -8.96 -7.23
CA MET A 1 -9.87 -7.90 -6.30
C MET A 1 -10.23 -8.44 -4.91
N PHE A 2 -10.71 -9.69 -4.78
CA PHE A 2 -11.08 -10.29 -3.48
C PHE A 2 -9.91 -10.70 -2.57
N ILE A 3 -8.77 -11.11 -3.14
CA ILE A 3 -7.63 -11.63 -2.36
C ILE A 3 -6.96 -10.54 -1.50
N ILE A 4 -6.95 -9.30 -1.98
CA ILE A 4 -6.35 -8.17 -1.25
C ILE A 4 -7.19 -7.83 -0.01
N GLN A 5 -8.53 -7.83 -0.15
CA GLN A 5 -9.46 -7.60 0.96
C GLN A 5 -9.31 -8.66 2.06
N LEU A 6 -9.12 -9.93 1.69
CA LEU A 6 -8.91 -11.04 2.63
C LEU A 6 -7.61 -10.91 3.43
N ILE A 7 -6.53 -10.43 2.80
CA ILE A 7 -5.23 -10.23 3.46
C ILE A 7 -5.29 -9.06 4.44
N VAL A 8 -5.96 -7.97 4.07
CA VAL A 8 -6.15 -6.81 4.97
C VAL A 8 -7.00 -7.20 6.18
N LEU A 9 -8.07 -7.96 5.97
CA LEU A 9 -8.96 -8.39 7.04
C LEU A 9 -8.24 -9.31 8.05
N THR A 10 -7.40 -10.23 7.57
CA THR A 10 -6.64 -11.13 8.45
C THR A 10 -5.60 -10.37 9.29
N ILE A 11 -4.92 -9.39 8.70
CA ILE A 11 -3.97 -8.54 9.41
C ILE A 11 -4.70 -7.70 10.48
N CYS A 12 -5.87 -7.12 10.16
CA CYS A 12 -6.68 -6.37 11.12
C CYS A 12 -7.10 -7.23 12.33
N THR A 13 -7.55 -8.48 12.11
CA THR A 13 -7.98 -9.37 13.21
C THR A 13 -6.84 -9.78 14.14
N MET A 14 -5.62 -9.94 13.61
CA MET A 14 -4.43 -10.26 14.40
C MET A 14 -4.03 -9.09 15.32
N ILE A 15 -4.17 -7.86 14.84
CA ILE A 15 -3.86 -6.64 15.62
C ILE A 15 -4.90 -6.44 16.73
N LEU A 16 -6.20 -6.59 16.42
CA LEU A 16 -7.29 -6.48 17.38
C LEU A 16 -7.21 -7.50 18.54
N SER A 17 -6.63 -8.67 18.30
CA SER A 17 -6.46 -9.71 19.32
C SER A 17 -5.33 -9.40 20.32
N HIS A 18 -4.35 -8.58 19.92
CA HIS A 18 -3.25 -8.16 20.80
C HIS A 18 -3.61 -6.95 21.68
N SER A 19 -4.62 -6.16 21.30
CA SER A 19 -5.04 -4.96 22.04
C SER A 19 -5.97 -5.24 23.23
N ALA A 20 -6.45 -6.47 23.39
CA ALA A 20 -7.42 -6.83 24.43
C ALA A 20 -6.79 -7.10 25.82
N VAL A 21 -5.47 -7.00 25.95
CA VAL A 21 -4.75 -7.18 27.23
C VAL A 21 -3.81 -5.99 27.41
N THR A 22 -4.31 -4.91 28.02
CA THR A 22 -3.60 -3.99 28.92
C THR A 22 -4.55 -2.85 29.27
N ASP A 23 -5.43 -3.10 30.24
CA ASP A 23 -6.06 -2.05 31.03
C ASP A 23 -5.00 -1.61 32.06
N ASP A 24 -4.22 -0.58 31.74
CA ASP A 24 -3.60 0.25 32.78
C ASP A 24 -3.33 1.67 32.29
N LYS A 25 -4.18 2.56 32.81
CA LYS A 25 -4.05 4.00 33.02
C LYS A 25 -2.67 4.62 32.67
N SER A 26 -2.58 5.21 31.47
CA SER A 26 -1.68 6.35 31.21
C SER A 26 -2.28 7.27 30.15
N GLU A 27 -2.23 8.55 30.49
CA GLU A 27 -2.85 9.68 29.82
C GLU A 27 -2.09 10.05 28.52
N LEU A 28 -2.18 9.17 27.51
CA LEU A 28 -1.80 9.49 26.13
C LEU A 28 -3.08 9.41 25.29
N GLN A 29 -3.74 10.56 25.09
CA GLN A 29 -4.76 10.70 24.06
C GLN A 29 -4.06 10.64 22.70
N ILE A 30 -3.61 9.45 22.30
CA ILE A 30 -3.09 9.24 20.96
C ILE A 30 -4.30 9.10 20.04
N ASP A 31 -4.50 10.08 19.17
CA ASP A 31 -5.56 10.01 18.19
C ASP A 31 -5.31 8.80 17.27
N ARG A 32 -6.29 7.88 17.20
CA ARG A 32 -6.17 6.67 16.40
C ARG A 32 -5.88 6.99 14.92
N ASN A 33 -6.41 8.10 14.41
CA ASN A 33 -6.22 8.49 13.02
C ASN A 33 -4.80 9.01 12.79
N GLU A 34 -4.18 9.66 13.78
CA GLU A 34 -2.77 10.06 13.72
C GLU A 34 -1.86 8.82 13.63
N ILE A 35 -2.12 7.79 14.45
CA ILE A 35 -1.40 6.51 14.37
C ILE A 35 -1.59 5.83 13.00
N GLU A 36 -2.81 5.76 12.50
CA GLU A 36 -3.11 5.12 11.20
C GLU A 36 -2.45 5.87 10.04
N CYS A 37 -2.41 7.20 10.10
CA CYS A 37 -1.72 8.03 9.12
C CYS A 37 -0.21 7.81 9.13
N ASP A 38 0.42 7.79 10.31
CA ASP A 38 1.85 7.54 10.46
C ASP A 38 2.26 6.14 9.98
N ILE A 39 1.47 5.12 10.34
CA ILE A 39 1.68 3.76 9.84
C ILE A 39 1.56 3.73 8.33
N CYS A 40 0.54 4.37 7.75
CA CYS A 40 0.39 4.43 6.31
C CYS A 40 1.59 5.11 5.65
N MET A 41 2.04 6.26 6.17
CA MET A 41 3.20 6.98 5.62
C MET A 41 4.47 6.12 5.68
N GLY A 42 4.68 5.38 6.78
CA GLY A 42 5.77 4.43 6.93
C GLY A 42 5.70 3.31 5.91
N VAL A 43 4.54 2.66 5.76
CA VAL A 43 4.30 1.57 4.80
C VAL A 43 4.48 2.05 3.36
N MET A 44 3.97 3.23 3.01
CA MET A 44 4.10 3.79 1.66
C MET A 44 5.55 4.14 1.34
N SER A 45 6.29 4.66 2.31
CA SER A 45 7.70 5.00 2.14
C SER A 45 8.58 3.76 1.99
N LEU A 46 8.34 2.72 2.80
CA LEU A 46 8.98 1.41 2.65
C LEU A 46 8.58 0.75 1.33
N GLY A 47 7.30 0.76 0.99
CA GLY A 47 6.77 0.19 -0.26
C GLY A 47 7.46 0.77 -1.49
N LYS A 48 7.71 2.09 -1.52
CA LYS A 48 8.47 2.75 -2.60
C LYS A 48 9.89 2.22 -2.73
N LEU A 49 10.60 1.99 -1.62
CA LEU A 49 11.93 1.37 -1.62
C LEU A 49 11.89 -0.06 -2.16
N PHE A 50 10.86 -0.83 -1.80
CA PHE A 50 10.66 -2.17 -2.36
C PHE A 50 10.36 -2.16 -3.86
N LEU A 51 9.65 -1.16 -4.38
CA LEU A 51 9.28 -1.08 -5.80
C LEU A 51 10.47 -0.91 -6.76
N VAL A 52 11.57 -0.34 -6.26
CA VAL A 52 12.84 -0.19 -6.99
C VAL A 52 13.83 -1.33 -6.71
N SER A 53 13.47 -2.27 -5.85
CA SER A 53 14.33 -3.40 -5.51
C SER A 53 14.44 -4.40 -6.69
N PRO A 54 15.63 -4.99 -6.93
CA PRO A 54 15.80 -6.03 -7.95
C PRO A 54 14.93 -7.28 -7.69
N ILE A 55 14.48 -7.49 -6.45
CA ILE A 55 13.55 -8.56 -6.10
C ILE A 55 12.17 -8.29 -6.74
N MET A 56 11.72 -7.03 -6.70
CA MET A 56 10.42 -6.65 -7.25
C MET A 56 10.41 -6.77 -8.77
N ASP A 57 11.51 -6.49 -9.45
CA ASP A 57 11.61 -6.66 -10.91
C ASP A 57 11.45 -8.12 -11.35
N LYS A 58 11.96 -9.07 -10.56
CA LYS A 58 11.74 -10.51 -10.80
C LYS A 58 10.27 -10.89 -10.62
N ILE A 59 9.60 -10.33 -9.63
CA ILE A 59 8.19 -10.58 -9.36
C ILE A 59 7.31 -9.97 -10.46
N LYS A 60 7.56 -8.72 -10.86
CA LYS A 60 6.87 -8.06 -11.98
C LYS A 60 6.98 -8.91 -13.25
N LYS A 61 8.19 -9.38 -13.57
CA LYS A 61 8.43 -10.23 -14.75
C LYS A 61 7.60 -11.51 -14.72
N LYS A 62 7.63 -12.26 -13.60
CA LYS A 62 6.83 -13.49 -13.44
C LYS A 62 5.33 -13.24 -13.53
N LEU A 63 4.85 -12.12 -12.97
CA LEU A 63 3.44 -11.76 -13.02
C LEU A 63 2.98 -11.47 -14.46
N ILE A 64 3.77 -10.69 -15.20
CA ILE A 64 3.49 -10.38 -16.61
C ILE A 64 3.52 -11.66 -17.46
N GLU A 65 4.53 -12.51 -17.27
CA GLU A 65 4.64 -13.79 -17.97
C GLU A 65 3.43 -14.70 -17.68
N GLY A 66 2.93 -14.70 -16.44
CA GLY A 66 1.73 -15.44 -16.06
C GLY A 66 0.41 -14.88 -16.62
N MET A 67 0.32 -13.56 -16.85
CA MET A 67 -0.87 -12.94 -17.45
C MET A 67 -0.85 -13.00 -18.99
N CYS A 68 0.33 -13.12 -19.60
CA CYS A 68 0.51 -13.12 -21.05
C CYS A 68 0.52 -14.54 -21.65
N THR A 69 -0.38 -15.42 -21.22
CA THR A 69 -0.56 -16.80 -21.73
C THR A 69 -1.28 -16.87 -23.08
N LEU A 70 -0.95 -15.95 -23.99
CA LEU A 70 -1.52 -15.86 -25.34
C LEU A 70 -0.68 -16.69 -26.34
N PRO A 71 -1.19 -17.01 -27.54
CA PRO A 71 -0.43 -17.70 -28.57
C PRO A 71 0.75 -16.85 -29.11
N LEU A 72 1.94 -17.44 -29.03
CA LEU A 72 3.30 -17.02 -29.48
C LEU A 72 3.54 -15.54 -29.80
N ILE A 73 3.01 -15.02 -30.91
CA ILE A 73 3.30 -13.66 -31.39
C ILE A 73 2.66 -12.59 -30.51
N VAL A 74 1.52 -12.91 -29.89
CA VAL A 74 0.80 -11.98 -29.00
C VAL A 74 1.44 -11.98 -27.61
N THR A 75 2.06 -13.09 -27.19
CA THR A 75 2.76 -13.24 -25.91
C THR A 75 3.85 -12.19 -25.75
N GLN A 76 4.73 -12.06 -26.74
CA GLN A 76 5.89 -11.18 -26.64
C GLN A 76 5.49 -9.70 -26.63
N ARG A 77 4.46 -9.34 -27.41
CA ARG A 77 3.87 -8.00 -27.40
C ARG A 77 3.18 -7.71 -26.07
N CYS A 78 2.45 -8.67 -25.52
CA CYS A 78 1.81 -8.57 -24.21
C CYS A 78 2.85 -8.37 -23.11
N ILE A 79 3.95 -9.14 -23.12
CA ILE A 79 5.00 -9.02 -22.11
C ILE A 79 5.66 -7.64 -22.18
N HIS A 80 5.98 -7.18 -23.39
CA HIS A 80 6.60 -5.88 -23.59
C HIS A 80 5.68 -4.73 -23.13
N TRP A 81 4.40 -4.78 -23.52
CA TRP A 81 3.41 -3.78 -23.13
C TRP A 81 3.13 -3.81 -21.62
N GLY A 82 2.96 -5.00 -21.03
CA GLY A 82 2.74 -5.18 -19.60
C GLY A 82 3.89 -4.66 -18.75
N LYS A 83 5.13 -4.90 -19.19
CA LYS A 83 6.31 -4.33 -18.54
C LYS A 83 6.30 -2.81 -18.58
N HIS A 84 6.05 -2.23 -19.75
CA HIS A 84 6.00 -0.78 -19.91
C HIS A 84 4.92 -0.12 -19.03
N GLN A 85 3.72 -0.70 -18.97
CA GLN A 85 2.63 -0.19 -18.15
C GLN A 85 2.96 -0.23 -16.66
N ILE A 86 3.50 -1.36 -16.18
CA ILE A 86 3.89 -1.50 -14.77
C ILE A 86 5.02 -0.52 -14.42
N ASP A 87 6.02 -0.37 -15.28
CA ASP A 87 7.11 0.58 -15.05
C ASP A 87 6.60 2.04 -15.00
N GLN A 88 5.66 2.41 -15.88
CA GLN A 88 5.01 3.72 -15.81
C GLN A 88 4.21 3.93 -14.53
N MET A 89 3.47 2.91 -14.07
CA MET A 89 2.70 2.98 -12.82
C MET A 89 3.61 3.15 -11.61
N VAL A 90 4.70 2.36 -11.55
CA VAL A 90 5.71 2.47 -10.49
C VAL A 90 6.33 3.86 -10.47
N PHE A 91 6.69 4.40 -11.64
CA PHE A 91 7.24 5.74 -11.75
C PHE A 91 6.31 6.82 -11.21
N ARG A 92 5.00 6.74 -11.52
CA ARG A 92 4.00 7.67 -10.98
C ARG A 92 3.89 7.54 -9.46
N LEU A 93 3.87 6.31 -8.95
CA LEU A 93 3.77 6.03 -7.52
C LEU A 93 4.98 6.56 -6.74
N LEU A 94 6.19 6.44 -7.31
CA LEU A 94 7.43 6.96 -6.73
C LEU A 94 7.44 8.49 -6.69
N LYS A 95 6.86 9.15 -7.70
CA LYS A 95 6.75 10.62 -7.75
C LYS A 95 5.74 11.20 -6.76
N GLN A 96 4.72 10.43 -6.39
CA GLN A 96 3.67 10.90 -5.49
C GLN A 96 4.18 10.92 -4.05
N GLN A 97 3.79 11.92 -3.25
CA GLN A 97 4.17 11.93 -1.83
C GLN A 97 3.42 10.84 -1.05
N SER A 98 4.06 10.28 -0.02
CA SER A 98 3.46 9.21 0.79
C SER A 98 2.20 9.70 1.51
N SER A 99 2.19 10.95 1.99
CA SER A 99 1.03 11.64 2.53
C SER A 99 -0.14 11.70 1.55
N GLN A 100 0.11 12.01 0.28
CA GLN A 100 -0.93 12.05 -0.76
C GLN A 100 -1.53 10.67 -1.05
N LEU A 101 -0.71 9.61 -1.02
CA LEU A 101 -1.19 8.23 -1.17
C LEU A 101 -2.04 7.81 0.03
N CYS A 102 -1.63 8.20 1.24
CA CYS A 102 -2.36 7.89 2.47
C CYS A 102 -3.64 8.70 2.62
N MET A 103 -3.67 9.95 2.16
CA MET A 103 -4.91 10.73 2.04
C MET A 103 -5.87 10.10 1.03
N TYR A 104 -5.39 9.69 -0.15
CA TYR A 104 -6.22 9.01 -1.14
C TYR A 104 -6.81 7.70 -0.60
N ALA A 105 -6.02 6.96 0.19
CA ALA A 105 -6.44 5.73 0.85
C ALA A 105 -7.25 5.97 2.14
N SER A 106 -7.57 7.22 2.47
CA SER A 106 -8.34 7.63 3.67
C SER A 106 -7.71 7.24 5.01
N PHE A 107 -6.39 7.00 5.04
CA PHE A 107 -5.63 6.80 6.29
C PHE A 107 -5.16 8.11 6.92
N CYS A 108 -4.98 9.16 6.11
CA CYS A 108 -4.68 10.50 6.60
C CYS A 108 -5.87 11.42 6.29
N LEU A 109 -6.32 12.16 7.31
CA LEU A 109 -7.28 13.24 7.11
C LEU A 109 -6.56 14.43 6.44
N ASN A 110 -7.32 15.18 5.65
CA ASN A 110 -6.84 16.48 5.19
C ASN A 110 -6.83 17.40 6.43
N ASP A 111 -5.74 18.12 6.69
CA ASP A 111 -5.50 18.97 7.88
C ASP A 111 -6.66 19.92 8.27
N THR A 112 -7.64 20.10 7.38
CA THR A 112 -8.85 20.89 7.60
C THR A 112 -9.84 20.28 8.62
N SER A 113 -9.77 19.00 8.99
CA SER A 113 -10.76 18.39 9.89
C SER A 113 -10.36 18.29 11.36
N LEU A 114 -9.13 18.66 11.73
CA LEU A 114 -8.59 18.53 13.11
C LEU A 114 -8.62 19.85 13.89
N ARG A 115 -9.34 20.86 13.39
CA ARG A 115 -9.42 22.19 13.99
C ARG A 115 -10.87 22.59 14.30
N LEU A 116 -11.62 21.67 14.91
CA LEU A 116 -13.02 21.85 15.27
C LEU A 116 -13.32 21.14 16.60
N ASP A 117 -12.55 21.46 17.64
CA ASP A 117 -12.98 21.34 19.03
C ASP A 117 -12.27 22.46 19.82
N ASP A 118 -12.91 23.64 19.84
CA ASP A 118 -12.71 24.71 20.83
C ASP A 118 -13.90 24.67 21.79
#